data_AF-A0A7X4W1M4-F1
#
_entry.id   AF-A0A7X4W1M4-F1
#
_cell.length_a   1.000
_cell.length_b   1.000
_cell.length_c   1.000
_cell.angle_alpha   90.00
_cell.angle_beta   90.00
_cell.angle_gamma   90.00
#
_symmetry.space_group_name_H-M   'P 1'
#
loop_
_entity.id
_entity.type
_entity.pdbx_description
1 polymer ?
#
loop_
_entity_poly.entity_id
_entity_poly.type
_entity_poly.pdbx_seq_one_letter_code
_entity_poly.pdbx_strand_id
1 'polypeptide(L)'
;MRYGKPLLRHATLSTLIAGGLVVSASAMAEPQGLYSSDELLDADVYTAADSREIGEVEDILLDNDMRVRALVIDTGELLDIDGDQEFVIEAGRFSVETHNGDDLDDIEYRVIVDMSDAQISQQPTYDNDWWQDARQGAHEAWEQTKEGAASAWETTQEGASRALDSIGKALENVGKKTQDAAE
;
A
#
# COMPACT_ATOMS: atom_id res chain seq x y z
N MET A 1 -12.67 48.93 -65.19
CA MET A 1 -13.87 48.43 -64.49
C MET A 1 -13.45 47.80 -63.16
N ARG A 2 -14.08 48.25 -62.07
CA ARG A 2 -14.41 47.60 -60.77
C ARG A 2 -13.40 46.64 -60.06
N TYR A 3 -12.91 47.12 -58.90
CA TYR A 3 -12.85 46.53 -57.54
C TYR A 3 -12.76 45.00 -57.29
N GLY A 4 -11.89 44.62 -56.33
CA GLY A 4 -12.13 43.51 -55.39
C GLY A 4 -10.88 42.78 -54.82
N LYS A 5 -10.47 43.08 -53.58
CA LYS A 5 -9.71 42.19 -52.65
C LYS A 5 -10.73 41.31 -51.84
N PRO A 6 -10.38 40.36 -50.93
CA PRO A 6 -9.11 39.67 -50.58
C PRO A 6 -9.21 38.13 -50.31
N LEU A 7 -8.04 37.50 -50.15
CA LEU A 7 -7.62 36.42 -49.23
C LEU A 7 -8.63 35.42 -48.63
N LEU A 8 -8.36 34.12 -48.80
CA LEU A 8 -8.63 33.07 -47.82
C LEU A 8 -7.43 32.10 -47.77
N ARG A 9 -6.80 32.03 -46.59
CA ARG A 9 -5.75 31.05 -46.24
C ARG A 9 -6.41 29.71 -45.93
N HIS A 10 -5.93 28.63 -46.54
CA HIS A 10 -6.06 27.29 -45.98
C HIS A 10 -4.67 26.66 -45.98
N ALA A 11 -4.00 26.70 -44.83
CA ALA A 11 -2.87 25.84 -44.57
C ALA A 11 -3.42 24.44 -44.31
N THR A 12 -3.08 23.50 -45.18
CA THR A 12 -3.38 22.08 -45.03
C THR A 12 -2.68 21.55 -43.78
N LEU A 13 -3.44 21.08 -42.79
CA LEU A 13 -2.90 20.21 -41.74
C LEU A 13 -2.52 18.87 -42.39
N SER A 14 -1.22 18.59 -42.43
CA SER A 14 -0.70 17.27 -42.78
C SER A 14 -0.90 16.33 -41.58
N THR A 15 -1.83 15.39 -41.69
CA THR A 15 -1.98 14.28 -40.73
C THR A 15 -0.85 13.28 -40.95
N LEU A 16 0.19 13.35 -40.11
CA LEU A 16 1.19 12.29 -40.02
C LEU A 16 0.66 11.19 -39.10
N ILE A 17 0.19 10.10 -39.71
CA ILE A 17 0.02 8.82 -39.02
C ILE A 17 1.42 8.20 -38.93
N ALA A 18 2.00 8.19 -37.74
CA ALA A 18 3.26 7.51 -37.47
C ALA A 18 3.04 6.49 -36.34
N GLY A 19 3.22 5.21 -36.67
CA GLY A 19 3.58 4.13 -35.73
C GLY A 19 2.53 3.76 -34.67
N GLY A 20 1.82 2.65 -34.89
CA GLY A 20 0.92 2.07 -33.90
C GLY A 20 1.64 1.70 -32.61
N LEU A 21 1.30 2.38 -31.53
CA LEU A 21 1.43 1.84 -30.17
C LEU A 21 0.17 1.02 -29.91
N VAL A 22 0.28 -0.31 -29.99
CA VAL A 22 -0.65 -1.16 -29.24
C VAL A 22 -0.20 -1.02 -27.79
N VAL A 23 -0.81 -0.07 -27.08
CA VAL A 23 -0.83 -0.12 -25.62
C VAL A 23 -1.69 -1.35 -25.31
N SER A 24 -1.04 -2.50 -25.16
CA SER A 24 -1.63 -3.59 -24.41
C SER A 24 -1.88 -3.01 -23.03
N ALA A 25 -3.14 -2.65 -22.76
CA ALA A 25 -3.60 -2.30 -21.44
C ALA A 25 -3.51 -3.57 -20.57
N SER A 26 -2.29 -3.91 -20.13
CA SER A 26 -2.16 -4.49 -18.80
C SER A 26 -2.77 -3.44 -17.89
N ALA A 27 -3.99 -3.73 -17.42
CA ALA A 27 -4.66 -3.01 -16.36
C ALA A 27 -3.60 -2.69 -15.31
N MET A 28 -3.21 -1.41 -15.24
CA MET A 28 -2.48 -0.92 -14.11
C MET A 28 -3.45 -1.13 -12.96
N ALA A 29 -3.15 -2.07 -12.06
CA ALA A 29 -3.81 -2.09 -10.77
C ALA A 29 -3.59 -0.69 -10.21
N GLU A 30 -4.64 0.14 -10.22
CA GLU A 30 -4.57 1.45 -9.63
C GLU A 30 -4.23 1.24 -8.16
N PRO A 31 -3.29 1.99 -7.58
CA PRO A 31 -3.08 1.91 -6.14
C PRO A 31 -4.42 2.33 -5.49
N GLN A 32 -5.14 1.35 -4.95
CA GLN A 32 -6.41 1.50 -4.24
C GLN A 32 -6.18 2.21 -2.89
N GLY A 33 -5.28 3.20 -2.83
CA GLY A 33 -4.29 3.46 -1.77
C GLY A 33 -4.80 3.89 -0.39
N LEU A 34 -6.02 3.54 -0.03
CA LEU A 34 -6.62 3.67 1.27
C LEU A 34 -7.55 2.48 1.50
N TYR A 35 -7.32 1.73 2.57
CA TYR A 35 -8.16 0.61 3.01
C TYR A 35 -8.78 0.94 4.37
N SER A 36 -10.04 0.57 4.56
CA SER A 36 -10.68 0.58 5.87
C SER A 36 -10.16 -0.60 6.68
N SER A 37 -9.59 -0.35 7.86
CA SER A 37 -9.16 -1.44 8.74
C SER A 37 -10.33 -2.25 9.27
N ASP A 38 -11.48 -1.60 9.49
CA ASP A 38 -12.70 -2.23 9.98
C ASP A 38 -13.26 -3.25 8.98
N GLU A 39 -13.25 -2.90 7.69
CA GLU A 39 -13.71 -3.78 6.61
C GLU A 39 -12.65 -4.83 6.23
N LEU A 40 -11.37 -4.56 6.54
CA LEU A 40 -10.30 -5.53 6.28
C LEU A 40 -10.25 -6.61 7.35
N LEU A 41 -10.66 -6.29 8.57
CA LEU A 41 -11.02 -7.29 9.58
C LEU A 41 -12.29 -8.00 9.11
N ASP A 42 -12.39 -9.29 9.40
CA ASP A 42 -13.48 -10.19 8.93
C ASP A 42 -13.55 -10.34 7.40
N ALA A 43 -12.60 -9.82 6.63
CA ALA A 43 -12.57 -10.00 5.18
C ALA A 43 -12.30 -11.46 4.81
N ASP A 44 -13.09 -11.99 3.87
CA ASP A 44 -12.93 -13.34 3.37
C ASP A 44 -11.57 -13.54 2.67
N VAL A 45 -10.93 -14.66 2.97
CA VAL A 45 -9.62 -15.05 2.45
C VAL A 45 -9.76 -16.22 1.48
N TYR A 46 -9.14 -16.09 0.30
CA TYR A 46 -9.18 -17.09 -0.76
C TYR A 46 -7.78 -17.45 -1.25
N THR A 47 -7.59 -18.67 -1.73
CA THR A 47 -6.32 -19.04 -2.40
C THR A 47 -6.24 -18.50 -3.82
N ALA A 48 -5.05 -18.10 -4.26
CA ALA A 48 -4.81 -17.67 -5.64
C ALA A 48 -4.96 -18.81 -6.67
N ALA A 49 -4.83 -20.07 -6.24
CA ALA A 49 -4.77 -21.21 -7.14
C ALA A 49 -6.14 -21.62 -7.69
N ASP A 50 -7.17 -21.59 -6.84
CA ASP A 50 -8.52 -22.09 -7.16
C ASP A 50 -9.65 -21.15 -6.70
N SER A 51 -9.32 -19.99 -6.13
CA SER A 51 -10.31 -19.05 -5.55
C SER A 51 -11.25 -19.70 -4.55
N ARG A 52 -10.77 -20.73 -3.84
CA ARG A 52 -11.48 -21.32 -2.73
C ARG A 52 -11.26 -20.48 -1.48
N GLU A 53 -12.35 -20.19 -0.79
CA GLU A 53 -12.35 -19.57 0.53
C GLU A 53 -11.70 -20.50 1.54
N ILE A 54 -10.83 -19.94 2.38
CA ILE A 54 -10.04 -20.69 3.36
C ILE A 54 -10.16 -20.16 4.77
N GLY A 55 -10.87 -19.05 4.98
CA GLY A 55 -10.92 -18.38 6.28
C GLY A 55 -11.21 -16.89 6.15
N GLU A 56 -11.02 -16.19 7.26
CA GLU A 56 -11.31 -14.77 7.43
C GLU A 56 -10.10 -14.06 8.06
N VAL A 57 -10.00 -12.74 7.90
CA VAL A 57 -8.95 -11.95 8.55
C VAL A 57 -9.33 -11.66 10.01
N GLU A 58 -8.59 -12.23 10.95
CA GLU A 58 -8.83 -12.02 12.39
C GLU A 58 -8.11 -10.76 12.91
N ASP A 59 -6.89 -10.47 12.43
CA ASP A 59 -6.11 -9.33 12.93
C ASP A 59 -5.17 -8.76 11.86
N ILE A 60 -4.80 -7.48 12.04
CA ILE A 60 -3.88 -6.74 11.18
C ILE A 60 -2.64 -6.36 12.00
N LEU A 61 -1.51 -6.99 11.70
CA LEU A 61 -0.27 -6.74 12.43
C LEU A 61 0.51 -5.60 11.79
N LEU A 62 0.76 -4.55 12.58
CA LEU A 62 1.47 -3.34 12.15
C LEU A 62 2.89 -3.28 12.72
N ASP A 63 3.82 -2.66 11.99
CA ASP A 63 5.14 -2.32 12.51
C ASP A 63 5.19 -0.97 13.23
N ASN A 64 6.39 -0.59 13.67
CA ASN A 64 6.67 0.69 14.32
C ASN A 64 6.39 1.92 13.42
N ASP A 65 6.37 1.74 12.10
CA ASP A 65 6.02 2.79 11.13
C ASP A 65 4.52 2.80 10.80
N MET A 66 3.71 2.00 11.53
CA MET A 66 2.28 1.79 11.29
C MET A 66 1.97 1.21 9.90
N ARG A 67 2.90 0.44 9.32
CA ARG A 67 2.68 -0.30 8.07
C ARG A 67 2.26 -1.73 8.35
N VAL A 68 1.38 -2.26 7.50
CA VAL A 68 0.98 -3.67 7.55
C VAL A 68 2.19 -4.56 7.32
N ARG A 69 2.43 -5.45 8.28
CA ARG A 69 3.48 -6.47 8.23
C ARG A 69 2.94 -7.86 7.95
N ALA A 70 1.74 -8.15 8.45
CA ALA A 70 1.08 -9.42 8.27
C ALA A 70 -0.42 -9.26 8.50
N LEU A 71 -1.19 -10.20 7.96
CA LEU A 71 -2.55 -10.49 8.40
C LEU A 71 -2.54 -11.77 9.23
N VAL A 72 -3.37 -11.81 10.25
CA VAL A 72 -3.72 -13.06 10.94
C VAL A 72 -4.96 -13.60 10.25
N ILE A 73 -4.90 -14.85 9.81
CA ILE A 73 -5.98 -15.52 9.09
C ILE A 73 -6.49 -16.65 9.95
N ASP A 74 -7.74 -16.54 10.40
CA ASP A 74 -8.44 -17.66 11.01
C ASP A 74 -8.96 -18.58 9.89
N THR A 75 -8.43 -19.80 9.86
CA THR A 75 -8.85 -20.82 8.88
C THR A 75 -10.03 -21.65 9.37
N GLY A 76 -10.51 -21.38 10.59
CA GLY A 76 -11.55 -22.12 11.26
C GLY A 76 -11.26 -23.62 11.33
N GLU A 77 -12.31 -24.43 11.22
CA GLU A 77 -12.22 -25.89 11.26
C GLU A 77 -11.79 -26.51 9.90
N LEU A 78 -11.55 -25.70 8.85
CA LEU A 78 -11.42 -26.18 7.47
C LEU A 78 -10.24 -27.13 7.23
N LEU A 79 -9.19 -27.03 8.05
CA LEU A 79 -7.96 -27.81 7.85
C LEU A 79 -7.97 -29.18 8.57
N ASP A 80 -9.09 -29.59 9.19
CA ASP A 80 -9.20 -30.82 10.00
C ASP A 80 -8.10 -30.93 11.09
N ILE A 81 -7.57 -29.78 11.53
CA ILE A 81 -6.58 -29.70 12.59
C ILE A 81 -7.31 -29.26 13.86
N ASP A 82 -7.02 -29.90 14.99
CA ASP A 82 -7.76 -29.64 16.24
C ASP A 82 -7.64 -28.16 16.68
N GLY A 83 -8.78 -27.49 16.82
CA GLY A 83 -8.91 -26.11 17.32
C GLY A 83 -9.00 -25.05 16.22
N ASP A 84 -9.45 -23.85 16.60
CA ASP A 84 -9.42 -22.67 15.72
C ASP A 84 -7.95 -22.32 15.46
N GLN A 85 -7.55 -22.28 14.18
CA GLN A 85 -6.15 -22.04 13.79
C GLN A 85 -6.01 -20.73 13.04
N GLU A 86 -5.44 -19.79 13.77
CA GLU A 86 -5.05 -18.48 13.31
C GLU A 86 -3.59 -18.53 12.83
N PHE A 87 -3.35 -18.19 11.56
CA PHE A 87 -2.03 -18.22 10.95
C PHE A 87 -1.55 -16.82 10.59
N VAL A 88 -0.26 -16.54 10.84
CA VAL A 88 0.35 -15.26 10.52
C VAL A 88 0.88 -15.28 9.09
N ILE A 89 0.24 -14.53 8.19
CA ILE A 89 0.61 -14.40 6.79
C ILE A 89 1.28 -13.05 6.52
N GLU A 90 2.57 -13.07 6.23
CA GLU A 90 3.35 -11.85 6.01
C GLU A 90 2.93 -11.06 4.75
N ALA A 91 3.07 -9.75 4.82
CA ALA A 91 2.90 -8.84 3.70
C ALA A 91 3.78 -9.27 2.52
N GLY A 92 3.21 -9.24 1.30
CA GLY A 92 3.84 -9.77 0.10
C GLY A 92 3.53 -11.23 -0.20
N ARG A 93 2.82 -11.95 0.71
CA ARG A 93 2.21 -13.26 0.45
C ARG A 93 0.71 -13.21 0.16
N PHE A 94 0.12 -12.03 0.24
CA PHE A 94 -1.27 -11.79 -0.05
C PHE A 94 -1.46 -10.49 -0.85
N SER A 95 -2.61 -10.38 -1.52
CA SER A 95 -3.12 -9.16 -2.12
C SER A 95 -4.56 -8.92 -1.68
N VAL A 96 -5.01 -7.67 -1.68
CA VAL A 96 -6.40 -7.32 -1.36
C VAL A 96 -7.08 -6.82 -2.62
N GLU A 97 -8.19 -7.47 -2.98
CA GLU A 97 -9.10 -7.03 -4.02
C GLU A 97 -10.22 -6.21 -3.38
N THR A 98 -10.52 -5.06 -3.97
CA THR A 98 -11.57 -4.16 -3.48
C THR A 98 -12.77 -4.24 -4.40
N HIS A 99 -13.92 -4.53 -3.81
CA HIS A 99 -15.23 -4.49 -4.44
C HIS A 99 -16.00 -3.28 -3.88
N ASN A 100 -16.79 -2.62 -4.74
CA ASN A 100 -17.58 -1.43 -4.39
C ASN A 100 -16.76 -0.31 -3.70
N GLY A 101 -15.49 -0.12 -4.09
CA GLY A 101 -14.58 0.81 -3.41
C GLY A 101 -14.96 2.29 -3.47
N ASP A 102 -16.00 2.65 -4.21
CA ASP A 102 -16.58 3.99 -4.29
C ASP A 102 -17.76 4.23 -3.31
N ASP A 103 -18.21 3.21 -2.58
CA ASP A 103 -19.27 3.28 -1.57
C ASP A 103 -18.79 2.74 -0.22
N LEU A 104 -18.75 3.60 0.81
CA LEU A 104 -18.29 3.19 2.15
C LEU A 104 -19.30 2.30 2.88
N ASP A 105 -20.57 2.32 2.50
CA ASP A 105 -21.60 1.51 3.14
C ASP A 105 -21.65 0.08 2.54
N ASP A 106 -21.07 -0.11 1.35
CA ASP A 106 -21.11 -1.36 0.57
C ASP A 106 -19.70 -1.88 0.16
N ILE A 107 -18.63 -1.22 0.61
CA ILE A 107 -17.24 -1.62 0.31
C ILE A 107 -16.98 -3.02 0.86
N GLU A 108 -16.33 -3.85 0.06
CA GLU A 108 -16.03 -5.24 0.42
C GLU A 108 -14.57 -5.55 0.03
N TYR A 109 -13.83 -6.17 0.94
CA TYR A 109 -12.49 -6.65 0.65
C TYR A 109 -12.44 -8.16 0.53
N ARG A 110 -11.66 -8.61 -0.46
CA ARG A 110 -11.29 -10.00 -0.62
C ARG A 110 -9.79 -10.15 -0.54
N VAL A 111 -9.31 -10.95 0.41
CA VAL A 111 -7.89 -11.25 0.55
C VAL A 111 -7.55 -12.47 -0.29
N ILE A 112 -6.56 -12.35 -1.18
CA ILE A 112 -6.06 -13.44 -1.99
C ILE A 112 -4.66 -13.82 -1.49
N VAL A 113 -4.49 -15.05 -1.01
CA VAL A 113 -3.18 -15.58 -0.59
C VAL A 113 -2.52 -16.38 -1.71
N ASP A 114 -1.24 -16.08 -1.98
CA ASP A 114 -0.44 -16.79 -3.01
C ASP A 114 0.29 -17.99 -2.39
N MET A 115 -0.49 -18.90 -1.78
CA MET A 115 0.00 -20.04 -1.00
C MET A 115 -0.98 -21.22 -1.12
N SER A 116 -0.46 -22.45 -1.09
CA SER A 116 -1.28 -23.65 -0.92
C SER A 116 -1.66 -23.90 0.54
N ASP A 117 -2.75 -24.63 0.80
CA ASP A 117 -3.20 -25.02 2.14
C ASP A 117 -2.06 -25.62 2.98
N ALA A 118 -1.29 -26.52 2.38
CA ALA A 118 -0.15 -27.15 3.04
C ALA A 118 0.95 -26.16 3.42
N GLN A 119 1.14 -25.07 2.67
CA GLN A 119 2.07 -24.00 3.03
C GLN A 119 1.51 -23.08 4.10
N ILE A 120 0.18 -22.87 4.12
CA ILE A 120 -0.52 -22.09 5.15
C ILE A 120 -0.37 -22.78 6.49
N SER A 121 -0.60 -24.10 6.58
CA SER A 121 -0.40 -24.89 7.81
C SER A 121 1.05 -24.93 8.32
N GLN A 122 2.01 -24.45 7.52
CA GLN A 122 3.42 -24.32 7.93
C GLN A 122 3.77 -22.91 8.40
N GLN A 123 2.84 -21.94 8.29
CA GLN A 123 3.05 -20.61 8.83
C GLN A 123 2.99 -20.63 10.37
N PRO A 124 3.59 -19.63 11.03
CA PRO A 124 3.46 -19.50 12.47
C PRO A 124 1.99 -19.36 12.89
N THR A 125 1.62 -20.05 13.96
CA THR A 125 0.32 -19.87 14.61
C THR A 125 0.33 -18.56 15.39
N TYR A 126 -0.79 -17.83 15.33
CA TYR A 126 -0.99 -16.66 16.17
C TYR A 126 -1.44 -17.13 17.55
N ASP A 127 -0.48 -17.20 18.47
CA ASP A 127 -0.74 -17.53 19.85
C ASP A 127 0.03 -16.59 20.79
N ASN A 128 -0.24 -16.69 22.10
CA ASN A 128 0.39 -15.80 23.07
C ASN A 128 1.91 -15.97 23.12
N ASP A 129 2.44 -17.18 22.90
CA ASP A 129 3.89 -17.42 22.96
C ASP A 129 4.55 -16.79 21.73
N TRP A 130 3.99 -17.01 20.54
CA TRP A 130 4.40 -16.35 19.30
C TRP A 130 4.35 -14.82 19.43
N TRP A 131 3.27 -14.27 20.00
CA TRP A 131 3.12 -12.82 20.16
C TRP A 131 4.21 -12.21 21.05
N GLN A 132 4.53 -12.87 22.17
CA GLN A 132 5.60 -12.42 23.07
C GLN A 132 6.96 -12.47 22.37
N ASP A 133 7.26 -13.55 21.66
CA ASP A 133 8.50 -13.71 20.91
C ASP A 133 8.63 -12.68 19.78
N ALA A 134 7.55 -12.45 19.01
CA ALA A 134 7.52 -11.46 17.95
C ALA A 134 7.72 -10.03 18.48
N ARG A 135 7.08 -9.68 19.60
CA ARG A 135 7.23 -8.38 20.27
C ARG A 135 8.63 -8.19 20.83
N GLN A 136 9.19 -9.22 21.48
CA GLN A 136 10.55 -9.20 22.00
C GLN A 136 11.56 -9.04 20.86
N GLY A 137 11.44 -9.82 19.79
CA GLY A 137 12.31 -9.71 18.62
C GLY A 137 12.24 -8.33 17.95
N ALA A 138 11.03 -7.75 17.85
CA ALA A 138 10.85 -6.38 17.35
C ALA A 138 11.51 -5.34 18.27
N HIS A 139 11.40 -5.51 19.59
CA HIS A 139 12.05 -4.64 20.57
C HIS A 139 13.58 -4.72 20.51
N GLU A 140 14.14 -5.93 20.43
CA GLU A 140 15.58 -6.15 20.30
C GLU A 140 16.13 -5.59 18.99
N ALA A 141 15.42 -5.77 17.88
CA ALA A 141 15.80 -5.19 16.59
C ALA A 141 15.81 -3.65 16.64
N TRP A 142 14.84 -3.05 17.34
CA TRP A 142 14.80 -1.61 17.57
C TRP A 142 15.96 -1.13 18.45
N GLU A 143 16.24 -1.77 19.57
CA GLU A 143 17.37 -1.39 20.45
C GLU A 143 18.71 -1.59 19.74
N GLN A 144 18.92 -2.70 19.01
CA GLN A 144 20.13 -2.88 18.18
C GLN A 144 20.26 -1.82 17.09
N THR A 145 19.16 -1.44 16.45
CA THR A 145 19.16 -0.34 15.47
C THR A 145 19.52 0.97 16.16
N LYS A 146 18.99 1.25 17.35
CA LYS A 146 19.31 2.44 18.14
C LYS A 146 20.76 2.46 18.62
N GLU A 147 21.33 1.32 19.01
CA GLU A 147 22.74 1.20 19.42
C GLU A 147 23.70 1.29 18.23
N GLY A 148 23.40 0.59 17.13
CA GLY A 148 24.19 0.63 15.89
C GLY A 148 24.10 2.01 15.21
N ALA A 149 22.91 2.59 15.20
CA ALA A 149 22.70 3.96 14.75
C ALA A 149 23.15 4.99 15.77
N ALA A 150 23.36 4.70 17.06
CA ALA A 150 23.81 5.71 18.04
C ALA A 150 25.10 6.41 17.56
N SER A 151 26.03 5.68 16.93
CA SER A 151 27.22 6.27 16.31
C SER A 151 26.94 7.17 15.09
N ALA A 152 25.88 6.89 14.32
CA ALA A 152 25.43 7.70 13.16
C ALA A 152 24.40 8.80 13.53
N TRP A 153 23.67 8.61 14.62
CA TRP A 153 22.60 9.44 15.17
C TRP A 153 23.16 10.48 16.15
N GLU A 154 24.19 10.15 16.95
CA GLU A 154 25.04 11.14 17.66
C GLU A 154 25.75 12.08 16.66
N THR A 155 26.15 11.56 15.50
CA THR A 155 26.74 12.39 14.43
C THR A 155 25.68 13.24 13.71
N THR A 156 24.38 12.92 13.81
CA THR A 156 23.32 13.62 13.07
C THR A 156 22.00 13.82 13.81
N GLN A 157 22.03 14.42 15.01
CA GLN A 157 20.85 15.10 15.57
C GLN A 157 20.81 16.60 15.19
N GLU A 158 21.97 17.19 14.86
CA GLU A 158 22.07 18.56 14.33
C GLU A 158 21.75 18.64 12.82
N GLY A 159 22.04 17.59 12.03
CA GLY A 159 21.83 17.59 10.57
C GLY A 159 20.38 17.39 10.17
N ALA A 160 19.66 16.46 10.81
CA ALA A 160 18.25 16.20 10.52
C ALA A 160 17.35 17.39 10.91
N SER A 161 17.63 18.01 12.07
CA SER A 161 16.93 19.22 12.52
C SER A 161 17.19 20.42 11.59
N ARG A 162 18.43 20.61 11.11
CA ARG A 162 18.77 21.68 10.16
C ARG A 162 18.17 21.45 8.76
N ALA A 163 18.08 20.21 8.32
CA ALA A 163 17.46 19.86 7.04
C ALA A 163 15.95 20.17 7.06
N LEU A 164 15.24 19.73 8.10
CA LEU A 164 13.80 20.03 8.26
C LEU A 164 13.53 21.52 8.47
N ASP A 165 14.38 22.23 9.21
CA ASP A 165 14.27 23.69 9.41
C ASP A 165 14.56 24.48 8.10
N SER A 166 15.46 23.98 7.25
CA SER A 166 15.72 24.57 5.93
C SER A 166 14.57 24.37 4.95
N ILE A 167 13.89 23.22 5.02
CA ILE A 167 12.71 22.91 4.21
C ILE A 167 11.51 23.75 4.68
N GLY A 168 11.32 23.90 6.00
CA GLY A 168 10.32 24.80 6.56
C GLY A 168 10.52 26.25 6.13
N LYS A 169 11.76 26.77 6.20
CA LYS A 169 12.10 28.14 5.78
C LYS A 169 11.99 28.34 4.26
N ALA A 170 12.27 27.32 3.45
CA ALA A 170 12.07 27.39 2.00
C ALA A 170 10.58 27.48 1.64
N LEU A 171 9.73 26.69 2.29
CA LEU A 171 8.28 26.71 2.10
C LEU A 171 7.64 27.99 2.62
N GLU A 172 8.14 28.53 3.74
CA GLU A 172 7.65 29.79 4.31
C GLU A 172 7.99 31.01 3.43
N ASN A 173 9.14 30.99 2.76
CA ASN A 173 9.51 32.02 1.78
C ASN A 173 8.72 31.91 0.47
N VAL A 174 8.36 30.69 0.05
CA VAL A 174 7.49 30.47 -1.11
C VAL A 174 6.06 30.94 -0.81
N GLY A 175 5.55 30.70 0.41
CA GLY A 175 4.23 31.16 0.85
C GLY A 175 4.10 32.68 0.99
N LYS A 176 5.15 33.37 1.47
CA LYS A 176 5.16 34.86 1.50
C LYS A 176 5.19 35.47 0.09
N LYS A 177 5.84 34.83 -0.89
CA LYS A 177 5.91 35.31 -2.28
C LYS A 177 4.58 35.21 -3.04
N THR A 178 3.66 34.37 -2.60
CA THR A 178 2.32 34.22 -3.20
C THR A 178 1.29 35.17 -2.62
N GLN A 179 1.55 35.77 -1.44
CA GLN A 179 0.63 36.69 -0.78
C GLN A 179 0.83 38.15 -1.24
N ASP A 180 2.07 38.56 -1.56
CA ASP A 180 2.37 39.88 -2.16
C ASP A 180 1.99 39.99 -3.65
N ALA A 181 1.60 38.88 -4.29
CA ALA A 181 1.17 38.84 -5.70
C ALA A 181 -0.36 38.82 -5.87
N ALA A 182 -1.11 38.85 -4.76
CA ALA A 182 -2.57 38.80 -4.71
C ALA A 182 -3.22 40.07 -4.12
N GLU A 183 -2.44 41.11 -3.79
CA GLU A 183 -2.88 42.50 -3.58
C GLU A 183 -2.41 43.38 -4.74
#